data_AF-A0A1B6FX48-F1
#
_entry.id   AF-A0A1B6FX48-F1
#
_cell.length_a   1.000
_cell.length_b   1.000
_cell.length_c   1.000
_cell.angle_alpha   90.00
_cell.angle_beta   90.00
_cell.angle_gamma   90.00
#
_symmetry.space_group_name_H-M   'P 1'
#
loop_
_entity.id
_entity.type
_entity.pdbx_description
1 polymer ?
#
loop_
_entity_poly.entity_id
_entity_poly.type
_entity_poly.pdbx_seq_one_letter_code
_entity_poly.pdbx_strand_id
1 'polypeptide(L)'
;MRNVFLFGARTLVIVSVLIIVQLGLLSVFLEKTFECVSSNRTIKSLSSETEERAAGDIPDWDKTLNFTGFNNETGTADGHYIIPNYVHFLKFQYATFNFIHMICVLAAFKHQRPEKLFIHTDVPEFYGKYWEVLINTPGFKEVLVIKKMDLPKEVFGQLLNPAWAGFHGGDVARLIVMRKYGGIYVDNDSYLIRNMDDLRRYEMVVAYIPGKPMMNQVVLAHKDARLLKEWQDGYKDYRSDAWYYNAGQQPGRVLRERPYLVHTVPDLLGTYDIRKLIYLERWRYWRTYYSCHLMVRWVRKYRYIRYPNPIEEKDVLKYDNTLVDMIQDVYDIRRLKR
;
A
#
# COMPACT_ATOMS: atom_id res chain seq x y z
N MET A 1 58.81 -47.82 -27.76
CA MET A 1 58.87 -46.45 -27.19
C MET A 1 58.49 -45.39 -28.24
N ARG A 2 57.20 -45.17 -28.52
CA ARG A 2 56.76 -44.01 -29.33
C ARG A 2 55.29 -43.58 -29.19
N ASN A 3 54.47 -44.21 -28.34
CA ASN A 3 53.02 -43.92 -28.26
C ASN A 3 52.52 -43.32 -26.93
N VAL A 4 53.39 -42.98 -25.97
CA VAL A 4 52.95 -42.34 -24.70
C VAL A 4 53.11 -40.80 -24.73
N PHE A 5 53.83 -40.24 -25.70
CA PHE A 5 54.07 -38.80 -25.79
C PHE A 5 52.99 -37.99 -26.54
N LEU A 6 52.03 -38.65 -27.22
CA LEU A 6 51.00 -37.95 -28.01
C LEU A 6 49.72 -37.58 -27.24
N PHE A 7 49.49 -38.15 -26.04
CA PHE A 7 48.28 -37.87 -25.26
C PHE A 7 48.41 -36.63 -24.35
N GLY A 8 49.61 -36.38 -23.79
CA GLY A 8 49.86 -35.21 -22.93
C GLY A 8 49.83 -33.87 -23.69
N ALA A 9 50.30 -33.85 -24.94
CA ALA A 9 50.34 -32.64 -25.75
C ALA A 9 48.95 -32.16 -26.19
N ARG A 10 48.02 -33.08 -26.49
CA ARG A 10 46.65 -32.72 -26.90
C ARG A 10 45.82 -32.15 -25.75
N THR A 11 45.98 -32.68 -24.54
CA THR A 11 45.28 -32.18 -23.35
C THR A 11 45.82 -30.82 -22.91
N LEU A 12 47.14 -30.60 -23.00
CA LEU A 12 47.73 -29.29 -22.70
C LEU A 12 47.23 -28.21 -23.66
N VAL A 13 47.18 -28.51 -24.97
CA VAL A 13 46.69 -27.57 -26.00
C VAL A 13 45.22 -27.21 -25.78
N ILE A 14 44.37 -28.16 -25.40
CA ILE A 14 42.94 -27.89 -25.14
C ILE A 14 42.76 -26.99 -23.91
N VAL A 15 43.52 -27.22 -22.83
CA VAL A 15 43.47 -26.39 -21.62
C VAL A 15 44.01 -24.98 -21.90
N SER A 16 45.09 -24.87 -22.69
CA SER A 16 45.63 -23.57 -23.11
C SER A 16 44.64 -22.78 -23.98
N VAL A 17 43.93 -23.44 -24.90
CA VAL A 17 42.91 -22.79 -25.73
C VAL A 17 41.72 -22.33 -24.88
N LEU A 18 41.26 -23.11 -23.91
CA LEU A 18 40.17 -22.72 -22.99
C LEU A 18 40.54 -21.52 -22.11
N ILE A 19 41.78 -21.45 -21.61
CA ILE A 19 42.26 -20.31 -20.83
C ILE A 19 42.37 -19.05 -21.70
N ILE A 20 42.84 -19.18 -22.94
CA ILE A 20 42.91 -18.05 -23.89
C ILE A 20 41.50 -17.54 -24.25
N VAL A 21 40.52 -18.44 -24.42
CA VAL A 21 39.13 -18.06 -24.68
C VAL A 21 38.50 -17.37 -23.46
N GLN A 22 38.76 -17.86 -22.23
CA GLN A 22 38.27 -17.21 -21.01
C GLN A 22 38.93 -15.84 -20.77
N LEU A 23 40.23 -15.68 -21.03
CA LEU A 23 40.92 -14.40 -20.93
C LEU A 23 40.44 -13.41 -22.01
N GLY A 24 40.15 -13.87 -23.23
CA GLY A 24 39.56 -13.06 -24.29
C GLY A 24 38.11 -12.63 -23.99
N LEU A 25 37.30 -13.49 -23.36
CA LEU A 25 35.95 -13.12 -22.92
C LEU A 25 36.01 -12.11 -21.77
N LEU A 26 36.97 -12.23 -20.85
CA LEU A 26 37.18 -11.28 -19.76
C LEU A 26 37.66 -9.92 -20.27
N SER A 27 38.52 -9.88 -21.31
CA SER A 27 38.99 -8.63 -21.92
C SER A 27 37.88 -7.91 -22.68
N VAL A 28 37.02 -8.64 -23.41
CA VAL A 28 35.84 -8.05 -24.08
C VAL A 28 34.82 -7.52 -23.06
N PHE A 29 34.69 -8.18 -21.91
CA PHE A 29 33.82 -7.70 -20.83
C PHE A 29 34.39 -6.43 -20.18
N LEU A 30 35.71 -6.38 -19.96
CA LEU A 30 36.41 -5.21 -19.44
C LEU A 30 36.39 -4.02 -20.42
N GLU A 31 36.58 -4.25 -21.73
CA GLU A 31 36.45 -3.21 -22.76
C GLU A 31 35.02 -2.67 -22.83
N LYS A 32 33.98 -3.50 -22.77
CA LYS A 32 32.58 -3.01 -22.74
C LYS A 32 32.26 -2.21 -21.46
N THR A 33 32.83 -2.59 -20.32
CA THR A 33 32.69 -1.78 -19.10
C THR A 33 33.46 -0.47 -19.19
N PHE A 34 34.59 -0.42 -19.90
CA PHE A 34 35.36 0.81 -20.12
C PHE A 34 34.76 1.72 -21.19
N GLU A 35 34.13 1.18 -22.24
CA GLU A 35 33.34 1.95 -23.20
C GLU A 35 32.09 2.57 -22.54
N CYS A 36 31.52 1.91 -21.53
CA CYS A 36 30.44 2.47 -20.71
C CYS A 36 30.91 3.63 -19.80
N VAL A 37 32.22 3.70 -19.49
CA VAL A 37 32.81 4.70 -18.58
C VAL A 37 33.52 5.84 -19.34
N SER A 38 33.83 5.70 -20.63
CA SER A 38 34.65 6.67 -21.39
C SER A 38 33.97 7.40 -22.55
N SER A 39 32.65 7.23 -22.76
CA SER A 39 31.87 8.12 -23.64
C SER A 39 31.62 9.47 -22.96
N ASN A 40 32.68 10.26 -22.83
CA ASN A 40 32.63 11.71 -22.64
C ASN A 40 32.10 12.33 -23.95
N ARG A 41 30.77 12.38 -24.09
CA ARG A 41 30.16 13.42 -24.95
C ARG A 41 30.11 14.69 -24.13
N THR A 42 30.86 15.67 -24.63
CA THR A 42 30.86 17.09 -24.31
C THR A 42 29.61 17.53 -23.55
N ILE A 43 29.76 17.72 -22.24
CA ILE A 43 28.85 18.53 -21.45
C ILE A 43 29.03 19.95 -22.01
N LYS A 44 28.21 20.31 -23.02
CA LYS A 44 27.76 21.70 -23.09
C LYS A 44 27.17 21.97 -21.72
N SER A 45 27.66 22.99 -21.05
CA SER A 45 26.99 23.57 -19.90
C SER A 45 25.56 23.89 -20.32
N LEU A 46 24.66 22.93 -20.16
CA LEU A 46 23.27 23.24 -19.92
C LEU A 46 23.32 23.92 -18.57
N SER A 47 23.40 25.25 -18.65
CA SER A 47 22.78 26.15 -17.70
C SER A 47 21.61 25.42 -17.07
N SER A 48 21.60 25.44 -15.76
CA SER A 48 20.45 25.09 -14.94
C SER A 48 19.20 25.73 -15.55
N GLU A 49 18.50 25.00 -16.41
CA GLU A 49 17.08 25.12 -16.58
C GLU A 49 16.48 24.41 -15.37
N THR A 50 16.75 25.01 -14.21
CA THR A 50 15.72 25.24 -13.23
C THR A 50 14.57 25.81 -14.05
N GLU A 51 13.61 24.97 -14.42
CA GLU A 51 12.27 25.48 -14.61
C GLU A 51 11.95 26.17 -13.28
N GLU A 52 12.16 27.49 -13.24
CA GLU A 52 11.46 28.37 -12.33
C GLU A 52 9.97 28.13 -12.62
N ARG A 53 9.42 27.07 -12.01
CA ARG A 53 8.06 27.16 -11.51
C ARG A 53 8.07 28.39 -10.64
N ALA A 54 7.56 29.50 -11.18
CA ALA A 54 7.26 30.71 -10.43
C ALA A 54 6.80 30.26 -9.05
N ALA A 55 7.53 30.65 -7.99
CA ALA A 55 7.44 30.14 -6.63
C ALA A 55 5.97 29.89 -6.24
N GLY A 56 5.49 28.72 -6.62
CA GLY A 56 4.10 28.34 -6.51
C GLY A 56 4.00 27.73 -5.15
N ASP A 57 3.18 28.31 -4.30
CA ASP A 57 2.99 27.88 -2.92
C ASP A 57 3.02 26.35 -2.85
N ILE A 58 4.03 25.83 -2.14
CA ILE A 58 4.12 24.40 -1.83
C ILE A 58 2.75 24.01 -1.27
N PRO A 59 2.09 22.95 -1.78
CA PRO A 59 0.78 22.58 -1.27
C PRO A 59 0.84 22.33 0.23
N ASP A 60 -0.23 22.63 0.95
CA ASP A 60 -0.22 22.55 2.42
C ASP A 60 0.09 21.13 2.93
N TRP A 61 -0.29 20.09 2.18
CA TRP A 61 0.07 18.71 2.50
C TRP A 61 1.56 18.38 2.43
N ASP A 62 2.36 19.16 1.69
CA ASP A 62 3.81 19.01 1.59
C ASP A 62 4.55 19.91 2.61
N LYS A 63 3.84 20.86 3.26
CA LYS A 63 4.39 21.71 4.31
C LYS A 63 4.46 20.99 5.65
N THR A 64 5.24 21.55 6.58
CA THR A 64 5.10 21.21 8.00
C THR A 64 4.08 22.14 8.62
N LEU A 65 2.98 21.57 9.11
CA LEU A 65 1.86 22.34 9.68
C LEU A 65 1.80 22.17 11.20
N ASN A 66 1.49 23.27 11.89
CA ASN A 66 1.19 23.25 13.31
C ASN A 66 -0.34 23.25 13.50
N PHE A 67 -0.88 22.11 13.93
CA PHE A 67 -2.32 21.96 14.19
C PHE A 67 -2.76 22.39 15.60
N THR A 68 -1.94 23.14 16.34
CA THR A 68 -2.36 23.73 17.62
C THR A 68 -3.59 24.60 17.41
N GLY A 69 -4.70 24.26 18.07
CA GLY A 69 -5.99 24.97 17.90
C GLY A 69 -6.78 24.62 16.64
N PHE A 70 -6.29 23.74 15.75
CA PHE A 70 -7.03 23.33 14.57
C PHE A 70 -8.32 22.58 14.95
N ASN A 71 -9.41 22.86 14.22
CA ASN A 71 -10.72 22.29 14.47
C ASN A 71 -11.05 21.18 13.44
N ASN A 72 -11.11 19.93 13.89
CA ASN A 72 -11.50 18.80 13.04
C ASN A 72 -13.03 18.61 12.88
N GLU A 73 -13.86 19.38 13.58
CA GLU A 73 -15.30 19.40 13.33
C GLU A 73 -15.60 20.15 12.03
N THR A 74 -14.90 21.27 11.79
CA THR A 74 -15.13 22.14 10.63
C THR A 74 -14.07 22.00 9.55
N GLY A 75 -12.86 21.53 9.86
CA GLY A 75 -11.74 21.49 8.92
C GLY A 75 -11.19 22.89 8.61
N THR A 76 -10.47 23.02 7.49
CA THR A 76 -9.99 24.30 6.96
C THR A 76 -11.15 25.27 6.70
N ALA A 77 -10.97 26.55 7.00
CA ALA A 77 -12.05 27.54 7.01
C ALA A 77 -12.62 27.84 5.62
N ASP A 78 -11.78 27.84 4.61
CA ASP A 78 -12.08 28.04 3.18
C ASP A 78 -12.32 26.72 2.42
N GLY A 79 -12.17 25.58 3.10
CA GLY A 79 -12.38 24.25 2.52
C GLY A 79 -11.22 23.71 1.66
N HIS A 80 -10.05 24.35 1.65
CA HIS A 80 -8.90 23.81 0.91
C HIS A 80 -8.42 22.47 1.50
N TYR A 81 -7.77 21.66 0.66
CA TYR A 81 -7.27 20.35 1.07
C TYR A 81 -5.90 20.46 1.73
N ILE A 82 -5.75 19.78 2.86
CA ILE A 82 -4.49 19.63 3.60
C ILE A 82 -4.03 18.18 3.64
N ILE A 83 -4.89 17.20 3.38
CA ILE A 83 -4.47 15.81 3.20
C ILE A 83 -4.10 15.61 1.72
N PRO A 84 -2.93 15.03 1.40
CA PRO A 84 -2.57 14.76 0.01
C PRO A 84 -3.44 13.64 -0.59
N ASN A 85 -3.66 13.63 -1.91
CA ASN A 85 -4.37 12.54 -2.59
C ASN A 85 -3.46 11.33 -2.83
N TYR A 86 -2.80 10.86 -1.77
CA TYR A 86 -1.89 9.72 -1.81
C TYR A 86 -2.60 8.52 -1.21
N VAL A 87 -2.80 7.46 -1.98
CA VAL A 87 -3.36 6.21 -1.46
C VAL A 87 -2.22 5.26 -1.09
N HIS A 88 -2.29 4.63 0.08
CA HIS A 88 -1.24 3.74 0.57
C HIS A 88 -1.77 2.33 0.85
N PHE A 89 -1.15 1.34 0.20
CA PHE A 89 -1.28 -0.09 0.51
C PHE A 89 0.03 -0.63 1.12
N LEU A 90 -0.09 -1.59 2.04
CA LEU A 90 1.04 -2.28 2.67
C LEU A 90 1.06 -3.74 2.26
N LYS A 91 2.07 -4.17 1.50
CA LYS A 91 2.16 -5.52 0.96
C LYS A 91 3.51 -6.14 1.25
N PHE A 92 3.60 -6.90 2.34
CA PHE A 92 4.83 -7.57 2.75
C PHE A 92 4.82 -9.06 2.42
N GLN A 93 5.99 -9.67 2.34
CA GLN A 93 6.31 -11.11 2.23
C GLN A 93 5.88 -11.82 0.95
N TYR A 94 4.90 -11.28 0.23
CA TYR A 94 4.30 -11.93 -0.93
C TYR A 94 4.44 -11.09 -2.19
N ALA A 95 5.07 -11.65 -3.22
CA ALA A 95 5.25 -11.01 -4.53
C ALA A 95 4.02 -11.10 -5.46
N THR A 96 3.00 -11.88 -5.09
CA THR A 96 1.77 -12.04 -5.89
C THR A 96 0.58 -11.36 -5.24
N PHE A 97 -0.31 -10.78 -6.04
CA PHE A 97 -1.61 -10.30 -5.58
C PHE A 97 -2.61 -11.46 -5.56
N ASN A 98 -3.56 -11.44 -4.61
CA ASN A 98 -4.75 -12.28 -4.73
C ASN A 98 -5.86 -11.48 -5.43
N PHE A 99 -6.94 -12.17 -5.79
CA PHE A 99 -8.05 -11.57 -6.54
C PHE A 99 -8.65 -10.35 -5.84
N ILE A 100 -9.02 -10.48 -4.55
CA ILE A 100 -9.66 -9.38 -3.82
C ILE A 100 -8.73 -8.19 -3.64
N HIS A 101 -7.44 -8.43 -3.36
CA HIS A 101 -6.47 -7.35 -3.24
C HIS A 101 -6.37 -6.56 -4.55
N MET A 102 -6.32 -7.24 -5.70
CA MET A 102 -6.36 -6.55 -7.01
C MET A 102 -7.65 -5.74 -7.19
N ILE A 103 -8.80 -6.28 -6.80
CA ILE A 103 -10.08 -5.55 -6.86
C ILE A 103 -10.06 -4.29 -5.98
N CYS A 104 -9.53 -4.36 -4.76
CA CYS A 104 -9.42 -3.19 -3.88
C CYS A 104 -8.47 -2.13 -4.44
N VAL A 105 -7.35 -2.53 -5.06
CA VAL A 105 -6.42 -1.60 -5.72
C VAL A 105 -7.07 -0.93 -6.93
N LEU A 106 -7.79 -1.69 -7.78
CA LEU A 106 -8.55 -1.12 -8.90
C LEU A 106 -9.65 -0.16 -8.43
N ALA A 107 -10.33 -0.49 -7.33
CA ALA A 107 -11.34 0.37 -6.74
C ALA A 107 -10.75 1.70 -6.26
N ALA A 108 -9.62 1.65 -5.56
CA ALA A 108 -8.91 2.86 -5.16
C ALA A 108 -8.46 3.69 -6.37
N PHE A 109 -7.88 3.05 -7.39
CA PHE A 109 -7.46 3.73 -8.61
C PHE A 109 -8.64 4.41 -9.34
N LYS A 110 -9.75 3.68 -9.54
CA LYS A 110 -10.93 4.17 -10.27
C LYS A 110 -11.66 5.28 -9.53
N HIS A 111 -11.92 5.08 -8.24
CA HIS A 111 -12.85 5.92 -7.48
C HIS A 111 -12.16 7.07 -6.77
N GLN A 112 -11.00 6.84 -6.16
CA GLN A 112 -10.26 7.92 -5.51
C GLN A 112 -9.50 8.79 -6.51
N ARG A 113 -9.06 8.20 -7.64
CA ARG A 113 -8.22 8.86 -8.65
C ARG A 113 -6.99 9.53 -8.00
N PRO A 114 -6.16 8.73 -7.31
CA PRO A 114 -5.06 9.26 -6.52
C PRO A 114 -4.04 9.99 -7.40
N GLU A 115 -3.40 11.02 -6.85
CA GLU A 115 -2.21 11.59 -7.48
C GLU A 115 -1.07 10.56 -7.45
N LYS A 116 -0.95 9.83 -6.33
CA LYS A 116 0.02 8.75 -6.16
C LYS A 116 -0.62 7.57 -5.44
N LEU A 117 -0.46 6.37 -5.98
CA LEU A 117 -0.84 5.10 -5.37
C LEU A 117 0.43 4.38 -4.94
N PHE A 118 0.69 4.39 -3.64
CA PHE A 118 1.84 3.77 -3.03
C PHE A 118 1.56 2.30 -2.69
N ILE A 119 2.54 1.45 -2.99
CA ILE A 119 2.62 0.09 -2.45
C ILE A 119 3.95 0.00 -1.70
N HIS A 120 3.87 -0.05 -0.37
CA HIS A 120 5.05 -0.25 0.47
C HIS A 120 5.27 -1.74 0.69
N THR A 121 6.48 -2.21 0.40
CA THR A 121 6.76 -3.65 0.31
C THR A 121 8.20 -4.00 0.62
N ASP A 122 8.41 -5.22 1.12
CA ASP A 122 9.71 -5.84 1.33
C ASP A 122 10.13 -6.76 0.18
N VAL A 123 9.28 -6.97 -0.84
CA VAL A 123 9.68 -7.76 -2.01
C VAL A 123 10.34 -6.89 -3.08
N PRO A 124 11.29 -7.43 -3.87
CA PRO A 124 11.96 -6.65 -4.91
C PRO A 124 11.04 -6.33 -6.09
N GLU A 125 10.14 -7.23 -6.44
CA GLU A 125 9.24 -7.10 -7.57
C GLU A 125 7.93 -7.87 -7.34
N PHE A 126 6.89 -7.48 -8.07
CA PHE A 126 5.60 -8.15 -8.10
C PHE A 126 5.37 -8.85 -9.43
N TYR A 127 4.66 -9.97 -9.41
CA TYR A 127 4.35 -10.76 -10.60
C TYR A 127 3.02 -11.52 -10.46
N GLY A 128 2.60 -12.15 -11.55
CA GLY A 128 1.45 -13.05 -11.63
C GLY A 128 0.18 -12.37 -12.14
N LYS A 129 -0.82 -13.21 -12.46
CA LYS A 129 -2.07 -12.84 -13.15
C LYS A 129 -2.68 -11.53 -12.67
N TYR A 130 -2.86 -11.37 -11.36
CA TYR A 130 -3.55 -10.21 -10.80
C TYR A 130 -2.68 -8.95 -10.76
N TRP A 131 -1.35 -9.11 -10.68
CA TRP A 131 -0.44 -7.97 -10.86
C TRP A 131 -0.45 -7.50 -12.32
N GLU A 132 -0.43 -8.43 -13.28
CA GLU A 132 -0.52 -8.13 -14.70
C GLU A 132 -1.78 -7.35 -15.06
N VAL A 133 -2.93 -7.67 -14.44
CA VAL A 133 -4.15 -6.87 -14.59
C VAL A 133 -3.93 -5.42 -14.17
N LEU A 134 -3.31 -5.18 -13.00
CA LEU A 134 -3.05 -3.83 -12.50
C LEU A 134 -2.11 -3.05 -13.43
N ILE A 135 -0.95 -3.60 -13.75
CA ILE A 135 0.05 -2.89 -14.57
C ILE A 135 -0.38 -2.68 -16.02
N ASN A 136 -1.33 -3.47 -16.52
CA ASN A 136 -1.90 -3.30 -17.86
C ASN A 136 -3.20 -2.48 -17.86
N THR A 137 -3.68 -2.03 -16.69
CA THR A 137 -4.80 -1.10 -16.61
C THR A 137 -4.34 0.29 -17.08
N PRO A 138 -5.02 0.91 -18.07
CA PRO A 138 -4.63 2.23 -18.59
C PRO A 138 -4.51 3.29 -17.48
N GLY A 139 -3.44 4.08 -17.51
CA GLY A 139 -3.13 5.12 -16.53
C GLY A 139 -2.61 4.63 -15.17
N PHE A 140 -2.72 3.33 -14.85
CA PHE A 140 -2.33 2.83 -13.52
C PHE A 140 -0.85 3.03 -13.21
N LYS A 141 0.02 2.77 -14.20
CA LYS A 141 1.49 2.93 -14.06
C LYS A 141 1.91 4.37 -13.79
N GLU A 142 1.12 5.35 -14.21
CA GLU A 142 1.48 6.78 -14.11
C GLU A 142 1.37 7.30 -12.67
N VAL A 143 0.47 6.72 -11.87
CA VAL A 143 0.27 7.08 -10.46
C VAL A 143 0.95 6.11 -9.50
N LEU A 144 1.41 4.95 -9.98
CA LEU A 144 1.97 3.89 -9.15
C LEU A 144 3.35 4.29 -8.59
N VAL A 145 3.51 4.11 -7.27
CA VAL A 145 4.79 4.29 -6.58
C VAL A 145 5.10 3.07 -5.72
N ILE A 146 6.13 2.32 -6.09
CA ILE A 146 6.64 1.21 -5.26
C ILE A 146 7.67 1.76 -4.27
N LYS A 147 7.49 1.48 -2.98
CA LYS A 147 8.44 1.86 -1.93
C LYS A 147 8.93 0.64 -1.20
N LYS A 148 10.25 0.44 -1.21
CA LYS A 148 10.90 -0.57 -0.38
C LYS A 148 10.72 -0.19 1.09
N MET A 149 10.23 -1.14 1.88
CA MET A 149 10.03 -1.03 3.31
C MET A 149 10.05 -2.46 3.88
N ASP A 150 10.87 -2.70 4.89
CA ASP A 150 10.82 -3.98 5.59
C ASP A 150 9.65 -3.99 6.58
N LEU A 151 9.00 -5.14 6.74
CA LEU A 151 7.98 -5.32 7.77
C LEU A 151 8.63 -5.08 9.15
N PRO A 152 8.15 -4.09 9.95
CA PRO A 152 8.67 -3.85 11.28
C PRO A 152 8.60 -5.11 12.15
N LYS A 153 9.69 -5.41 12.85
CA LYS A 153 9.80 -6.52 13.80
C LYS A 153 9.86 -6.05 15.25
N GLU A 154 10.04 -4.75 15.46
CA GLU A 154 10.12 -4.09 16.75
C GLU A 154 9.53 -2.68 16.68
N VAL A 155 9.24 -2.12 17.86
CA VAL A 155 8.76 -0.73 18.02
C VAL A 155 9.28 -0.18 19.35
N PHE A 156 9.97 0.98 19.32
CA PHE A 156 10.66 1.55 20.49
C PHE A 156 11.55 0.54 21.25
N GLY A 157 12.31 -0.28 20.53
CA GLY A 157 13.18 -1.32 21.11
C GLY A 157 12.45 -2.53 21.69
N GLN A 158 11.12 -2.62 21.53
CA GLN A 158 10.32 -3.76 21.98
C GLN A 158 10.02 -4.68 20.79
N LEU A 159 10.38 -5.96 20.91
CA LEU A 159 10.08 -6.96 19.89
C LEU A 159 8.57 -7.17 19.75
N LEU A 160 8.08 -7.23 18.50
CA LEU A 160 6.70 -7.55 18.23
C LEU A 160 6.42 -9.04 18.48
N ASN A 161 5.17 -9.35 18.82
CA ASN A 161 4.77 -10.72 19.13
C ASN A 161 4.93 -11.59 17.86
N PRO A 162 5.75 -12.65 17.88
CA PRO A 162 5.95 -13.50 16.70
C PRO A 162 4.66 -14.10 16.16
N ALA A 163 3.69 -14.44 17.03
CA ALA A 163 2.41 -15.01 16.62
C ALA A 163 1.55 -14.02 15.81
N TRP A 164 1.77 -12.72 16.00
CA TRP A 164 1.03 -11.64 15.33
C TRP A 164 1.95 -10.70 14.56
N ALA A 165 3.16 -11.13 14.20
CA ALA A 165 4.18 -10.28 13.61
C ALA A 165 3.71 -9.56 12.34
N GLY A 166 2.96 -10.26 11.47
CA GLY A 166 2.38 -9.64 10.27
C GLY A 166 1.34 -8.56 10.57
N PHE A 167 0.60 -8.68 11.67
CA PHE A 167 -0.46 -7.75 12.05
C PHE A 167 0.09 -6.55 12.79
N HIS A 168 0.78 -6.79 13.90
CA HIS A 168 1.39 -5.71 14.68
C HIS A 168 2.47 -4.97 13.87
N GLY A 169 3.24 -5.69 13.05
CA GLY A 169 4.21 -5.08 12.15
C GLY A 169 3.52 -4.21 11.08
N GLY A 170 2.38 -4.67 10.55
CA GLY A 170 1.53 -3.87 9.67
C GLY A 170 0.98 -2.62 10.34
N ASP A 171 0.57 -2.71 11.60
CA ASP A 171 0.08 -1.55 12.36
C ASP A 171 1.17 -0.49 12.59
N VAL A 172 2.38 -0.93 12.95
CA VAL A 172 3.55 -0.04 13.08
C VAL A 172 3.93 0.56 11.72
N ALA A 173 3.92 -0.25 10.67
CA ALA A 173 4.24 0.20 9.31
C ALA A 173 3.26 1.27 8.83
N ARG A 174 1.96 1.13 9.12
CA ARG A 174 0.93 2.13 8.83
C ARG A 174 1.29 3.48 9.43
N LEU A 175 1.67 3.52 10.71
CA LEU A 175 2.03 4.76 11.39
C LEU A 175 3.28 5.40 10.79
N ILE A 176 4.30 4.60 10.46
CA ILE A 176 5.51 5.09 9.80
C ILE A 176 5.17 5.73 8.44
N VAL A 177 4.34 5.07 7.64
CA VAL A 177 3.91 5.58 6.33
C VAL A 177 3.11 6.86 6.47
N MET A 178 2.09 6.87 7.33
CA MET A 178 1.22 8.04 7.51
C MET A 178 2.00 9.23 8.07
N ARG A 179 2.97 9.03 8.97
CA ARG A 179 3.83 10.09 9.52
C ARG A 179 4.82 10.64 8.49
N LYS A 180 5.14 9.86 7.46
CA LYS A 180 6.08 10.25 6.41
C LYS A 180 5.40 10.96 5.24
N TYR A 181 4.24 10.47 4.82
CA TYR A 181 3.60 10.91 3.59
C TYR A 181 2.22 11.55 3.78
N GLY A 182 1.58 11.38 4.94
CA GLY A 182 0.15 11.67 5.09
C GLY A 182 -0.69 10.78 4.18
N GLY A 183 -1.80 11.30 3.69
CA GLY A 183 -2.59 10.68 2.63
C GLY A 183 -3.75 9.84 3.16
N ILE A 184 -4.06 8.76 2.44
CA ILE A 184 -5.19 7.86 2.61
C ILE A 184 -4.63 6.44 2.70
N TYR A 185 -4.53 5.92 3.92
CA TYR A 185 -4.24 4.52 4.14
C TYR A 185 -5.50 3.67 4.01
N VAL A 186 -5.36 2.50 3.37
CA VAL A 186 -6.39 1.47 3.29
C VAL A 186 -5.80 0.09 3.54
N ASP A 187 -6.51 -0.75 4.29
CA ASP A 187 -6.22 -2.18 4.40
C ASP A 187 -6.35 -2.84 3.02
N ASN A 188 -5.57 -3.91 2.77
CA ASN A 188 -5.53 -4.58 1.46
C ASN A 188 -6.87 -5.23 1.05
N ASP A 189 -7.80 -5.41 1.98
CA ASP A 189 -9.18 -5.85 1.76
C ASP A 189 -10.22 -4.76 2.11
N SER A 190 -9.85 -3.48 2.01
CA SER A 190 -10.78 -2.36 2.04
C SER A 190 -11.04 -1.84 0.62
N TYR A 191 -12.31 -1.93 0.18
CA TYR A 191 -12.74 -1.45 -1.12
C TYR A 191 -13.14 0.03 -1.02
N LEU A 192 -12.53 0.91 -1.82
CA LEU A 192 -12.94 2.31 -1.92
C LEU A 192 -14.14 2.44 -2.88
N ILE A 193 -15.23 3.02 -2.40
CA ILE A 193 -16.53 3.07 -3.10
C ILE A 193 -16.72 4.41 -3.82
N ARG A 194 -16.31 5.51 -3.21
CA ARG A 194 -16.36 6.86 -3.80
C ARG A 194 -15.15 7.68 -3.37
N ASN A 195 -14.92 8.77 -4.10
CA ASN A 195 -13.88 9.73 -3.79
C ASN A 195 -14.09 10.36 -2.39
N MET A 196 -12.99 10.55 -1.65
CA MET A 196 -12.93 11.08 -0.29
C MET A 196 -12.36 12.51 -0.22
N ASP A 197 -12.40 13.28 -1.31
CA ASP A 197 -11.76 14.61 -1.34
C ASP A 197 -12.41 15.61 -0.38
N ASP A 198 -13.71 15.48 -0.15
CA ASP A 198 -14.46 16.23 0.86
C ASP A 198 -13.93 16.01 2.30
N LEU A 199 -13.22 14.90 2.55
CA LEU A 199 -12.58 14.58 3.82
C LEU A 199 -11.13 15.10 3.91
N ARG A 200 -10.54 15.61 2.83
CA ARG A 200 -9.13 16.03 2.81
C ARG A 200 -8.88 17.42 3.40
N ARG A 201 -9.94 18.11 3.82
CA ARG A 201 -9.88 19.41 4.53
C ARG A 201 -9.69 19.29 6.04
N TYR A 202 -9.65 18.08 6.58
CA TYR A 202 -9.44 17.82 8.00
C TYR A 202 -7.99 17.41 8.27
N GLU A 203 -7.53 17.56 9.50
CA GLU A 203 -6.17 17.17 9.89
C GLU A 203 -6.03 15.64 9.90
N MET A 204 -7.04 14.94 10.42
CA MET A 204 -7.09 13.48 10.43
C MET A 204 -8.55 12.99 10.45
N VAL A 205 -8.83 11.92 9.71
CA VAL A 205 -10.17 11.33 9.57
C VAL A 205 -10.10 9.83 9.84
N VAL A 206 -10.99 9.36 10.71
CA VAL A 206 -11.10 7.94 11.10
C VAL A 206 -12.54 7.54 11.37
N ALA A 207 -12.81 6.23 11.36
CA ALA A 207 -14.05 5.70 11.91
C ALA A 207 -13.90 5.52 13.42
N TYR A 208 -14.70 6.26 14.18
CA TYR A 208 -14.68 6.22 15.63
C TYR A 208 -16.06 6.52 16.18
N ILE A 209 -16.46 5.73 17.17
CA ILE A 209 -17.65 5.96 18.00
C ILE A 209 -17.13 6.16 19.44
N PRO A 210 -17.53 7.23 20.15
CA PRO A 210 -17.09 7.48 21.51
C PRO A 210 -17.21 6.25 22.42
N GLY A 211 -16.13 5.93 23.12
CA GLY A 211 -16.06 4.77 24.02
C GLY A 211 -15.82 3.41 23.33
N LYS A 212 -15.73 3.35 22.00
CA LYS A 212 -15.29 2.17 21.25
C LYS A 212 -13.81 2.27 20.88
N PRO A 213 -13.15 1.18 20.47
CA PRO A 213 -11.85 1.26 19.82
C PRO A 213 -11.95 2.11 18.53
N MET A 214 -10.91 2.88 18.23
CA MET A 214 -10.77 3.54 16.93
C MET A 214 -10.51 2.50 15.85
N MET A 215 -11.22 2.63 14.72
CA MET A 215 -11.01 1.78 13.55
C MET A 215 -9.87 2.35 12.71
N ASN A 216 -9.06 1.47 12.13
CA ASN A 216 -7.78 1.83 11.49
C ASN A 216 -7.58 1.20 10.10
N GLN A 217 -8.63 0.58 9.56
CA GLN A 217 -8.61 -0.05 8.24
C GLN A 217 -8.66 0.98 7.11
N VAL A 218 -9.18 2.18 7.41
CA VAL A 218 -9.12 3.35 6.54
C VAL A 218 -8.79 4.56 7.41
N VAL A 219 -7.70 5.25 7.07
CA VAL A 219 -7.22 6.43 7.82
C VAL A 219 -6.79 7.49 6.82
N LEU A 220 -7.34 8.69 6.96
CA LEU A 220 -6.85 9.85 6.22
C LEU A 220 -6.11 10.76 7.20
N ALA A 221 -4.94 11.26 6.84
CA ALA A 221 -4.25 12.21 7.72
C ALA A 221 -3.28 13.11 6.97
N HIS A 222 -3.12 14.34 7.45
CA HIS A 222 -1.90 15.10 7.23
C HIS A 222 -0.75 14.40 8.01
N LYS A 223 0.47 14.39 7.46
CA LYS A 223 1.64 13.74 8.08
C LYS A 223 1.92 14.22 9.51
N ASP A 224 1.59 15.48 9.78
CA ASP A 224 1.76 16.18 11.06
C ASP A 224 0.53 16.13 11.99
N ALA A 225 -0.48 15.31 11.69
CA ALA A 225 -1.65 15.18 12.56
C ALA A 225 -1.28 14.83 14.01
N ARG A 226 -1.89 15.55 14.96
CA ARG A 226 -1.63 15.47 16.40
C ARG A 226 -1.85 14.07 16.94
N LEU A 227 -3.00 13.47 16.65
CA LEU A 227 -3.29 12.10 17.10
C LEU A 227 -2.30 11.10 16.51
N LEU A 228 -1.85 11.28 15.26
CA LEU A 228 -0.94 10.33 14.63
C LEU A 228 0.40 10.24 15.38
N LYS A 229 0.91 11.37 15.86
CA LYS A 229 2.10 11.41 16.73
C LYS A 229 1.84 10.73 18.07
N GLU A 230 0.73 11.05 18.73
CA GLU A 230 0.40 10.47 20.04
C GLU A 230 0.10 8.97 19.97
N TRP A 231 -0.54 8.53 18.89
CA TRP A 231 -0.84 7.13 18.63
C TRP A 231 0.46 6.35 18.42
N GLN A 232 1.42 6.89 17.67
CA GLN A 232 2.75 6.31 17.58
C GLN A 232 3.45 6.29 18.96
N ASP A 233 3.46 7.40 19.70
CA ASP A 233 4.04 7.46 21.05
C ASP A 233 3.40 6.44 22.03
N GLY A 234 2.13 6.09 21.81
CA GLY A 234 1.40 5.05 22.55
C GLY A 234 2.01 3.64 22.44
N TYR A 235 2.81 3.36 21.41
CA TYR A 235 3.56 2.09 21.29
C TYR A 235 4.77 2.01 22.23
N LYS A 236 5.12 3.07 22.98
CA LYS A 236 6.05 2.95 24.10
C LYS A 236 5.50 2.02 25.19
N ASP A 237 4.18 1.95 25.36
CA ASP A 237 3.47 0.94 26.15
C ASP A 237 2.89 -0.16 25.24
N TYR A 238 3.77 -0.89 24.54
CA TYR A 238 3.34 -1.96 23.64
C TYR A 238 2.83 -3.19 24.41
N ARG A 239 1.61 -3.63 24.08
CA ARG A 239 0.97 -4.81 24.70
C ARG A 239 0.99 -5.98 23.73
N SER A 240 2.01 -6.82 23.86
CA SER A 240 2.27 -7.94 22.94
C SER A 240 1.19 -9.02 22.94
N ASP A 241 0.44 -9.15 24.03
CA ASP A 241 -0.64 -10.12 24.27
C ASP A 241 -2.03 -9.58 23.89
N ALA A 242 -2.14 -8.31 23.50
CA ALA A 242 -3.42 -7.68 23.19
C ALA A 242 -3.51 -7.26 21.70
N TRP A 243 -4.23 -8.07 20.92
CA TRP A 243 -4.36 -7.95 19.46
C TRP A 243 -4.63 -6.54 18.92
N TYR A 244 -5.51 -5.78 19.59
CA TYR A 244 -5.97 -4.48 19.09
C TYR A 244 -5.65 -3.31 20.02
N TYR A 245 -4.86 -3.56 21.08
CA TYR A 245 -4.66 -2.54 22.12
C TYR A 245 -3.99 -1.30 21.54
N ASN A 246 -2.77 -1.43 21.04
CA ASN A 246 -2.04 -0.29 20.48
C ASN A 246 -2.64 0.16 19.14
N ALA A 247 -3.24 -0.74 18.37
CA ALA A 247 -3.76 -0.46 17.05
C ALA A 247 -5.07 0.35 17.03
N GLY A 248 -5.90 0.26 18.09
CA GLY A 248 -7.20 0.96 18.11
C GLY A 248 -7.77 1.27 19.48
N GLN A 249 -7.51 0.46 20.52
CA GLN A 249 -8.06 0.73 21.85
C GLN A 249 -7.37 1.92 22.53
N GLN A 250 -6.03 1.98 22.47
CA GLN A 250 -5.24 3.06 23.02
C GLN A 250 -5.56 4.41 22.35
N PRO A 251 -5.54 4.57 21.01
CA PRO A 251 -5.93 5.83 20.39
C PRO A 251 -7.41 6.14 20.62
N GLY A 252 -8.27 5.12 20.73
CA GLY A 252 -9.67 5.30 21.12
C GLY A 252 -9.88 5.82 22.55
N ARG A 253 -8.93 5.59 23.47
CA ARG A 253 -8.92 6.23 24.81
C ARG A 253 -8.55 7.70 24.71
N VAL A 254 -7.51 8.03 23.92
CA VAL A 254 -7.12 9.42 23.64
C VAL A 254 -8.30 10.20 23.05
N LEU A 255 -8.99 9.63 22.06
CA LEU A 255 -10.15 10.26 21.42
C LEU A 255 -11.37 10.42 22.32
N ARG A 256 -11.50 9.61 23.37
CA ARG A 256 -12.59 9.76 24.33
C ARG A 256 -12.46 11.04 25.13
N GLU A 257 -11.23 11.40 25.47
CA GLU A 257 -10.89 12.60 26.23
C GLU A 257 -10.75 13.82 25.31
N ARG A 258 -10.26 13.61 24.08
CA ARG A 258 -9.94 14.65 23.10
C ARG A 258 -10.51 14.31 21.73
N PRO A 259 -11.84 14.31 21.56
CA PRO A 259 -12.49 13.92 20.30
C PRO A 259 -12.17 14.88 19.15
N TYR A 260 -11.87 16.15 19.45
CA TYR A 260 -11.51 17.20 18.49
C TYR A 260 -10.20 16.94 17.71
N LEU A 261 -9.43 15.91 18.07
CA LEU A 261 -8.20 15.54 17.37
C LEU A 261 -8.44 14.90 16.00
N VAL A 262 -9.67 14.47 15.71
CA VAL A 262 -10.03 13.85 14.42
C VAL A 262 -11.41 14.29 13.97
N HIS A 263 -11.65 14.23 12.67
CA HIS A 263 -12.98 14.23 12.11
C HIS A 263 -13.48 12.79 12.10
N THR A 264 -14.61 12.51 12.76
CA THR A 264 -15.12 11.15 12.89
C THR A 264 -16.13 10.84 11.79
N VAL A 265 -15.89 9.76 11.04
CA VAL A 265 -16.83 9.22 10.06
C VAL A 265 -17.18 7.79 10.46
N PRO A 266 -18.10 7.59 11.44
CA PRO A 266 -18.28 6.31 12.13
C PRO A 266 -18.75 5.20 11.19
N ASP A 267 -19.77 5.47 10.38
CA ASP A 267 -20.41 4.43 9.57
C ASP A 267 -19.90 4.40 8.13
N LEU A 268 -19.77 5.56 7.48
CA LEU A 268 -19.54 5.64 6.03
C LEU A 268 -18.14 5.21 5.57
N LEU A 269 -17.18 5.03 6.49
CA LEU A 269 -15.91 4.38 6.17
C LEU A 269 -16.02 2.83 6.15
N GLY A 270 -17.16 2.27 6.57
CA GLY A 270 -17.49 0.86 6.40
C GLY A 270 -16.53 -0.10 7.12
N THR A 271 -16.02 0.29 8.28
CA THR A 271 -15.03 -0.48 9.06
C THR A 271 -15.65 -1.42 10.11
N TYR A 272 -16.95 -1.25 10.40
CA TYR A 272 -17.73 -2.16 11.25
C TYR A 272 -18.14 -3.43 10.49
N ASP A 273 -18.76 -4.40 11.19
CA ASP A 273 -19.14 -5.67 10.57
C ASP A 273 -20.34 -5.53 9.63
N ILE A 274 -20.05 -5.32 8.34
CA ILE A 274 -21.02 -5.26 7.25
C ILE A 274 -21.03 -6.51 6.35
N ARG A 275 -20.45 -7.62 6.81
CA ARG A 275 -20.31 -8.84 5.99
C ARG A 275 -21.64 -9.39 5.48
N LYS A 276 -22.72 -9.31 6.28
CA LYS A 276 -24.05 -9.75 5.84
C LYS A 276 -24.51 -8.97 4.61
N LEU A 277 -24.34 -7.64 4.62
CA LEU A 277 -24.70 -6.75 3.53
C LEU A 277 -23.86 -7.03 2.27
N ILE A 278 -22.57 -7.34 2.44
CA ILE A 278 -21.64 -7.60 1.34
C ILE A 278 -21.90 -8.96 0.69
N TYR A 279 -21.97 -10.01 1.51
CA TYR A 279 -21.84 -11.39 1.04
C TYR A 279 -23.15 -12.15 0.93
N LEU A 280 -24.23 -11.70 1.58
CA LEU A 280 -25.50 -12.43 1.66
C LEU A 280 -26.69 -11.65 1.09
N GLU A 281 -26.52 -10.37 0.76
CA GLU A 281 -27.61 -9.48 0.35
C GLU A 281 -27.22 -8.67 -0.89
N ARG A 282 -28.21 -8.09 -1.56
CA ARG A 282 -28.04 -7.01 -2.55
C ARG A 282 -28.27 -5.66 -1.88
N TRP A 283 -27.24 -5.17 -1.20
CA TRP A 283 -27.30 -3.95 -0.39
C TRP A 283 -27.36 -2.70 -1.27
N ARG A 284 -28.56 -2.23 -1.61
CA ARG A 284 -28.79 -1.14 -2.57
C ARG A 284 -28.07 0.19 -2.27
N TYR A 285 -27.74 0.44 -1.00
CA TYR A 285 -27.13 1.69 -0.55
C TYR A 285 -25.62 1.64 -0.39
N TRP A 286 -24.95 0.54 -0.80
CA TRP A 286 -23.50 0.42 -0.66
C TRP A 286 -22.74 1.62 -1.27
N ARG A 287 -23.26 2.19 -2.36
CA ARG A 287 -22.67 3.34 -3.06
C ARG A 287 -22.68 4.66 -2.28
N THR A 288 -23.39 4.76 -1.15
CA THR A 288 -23.34 5.97 -0.29
C THR A 288 -22.09 6.02 0.59
N TYR A 289 -21.42 4.88 0.78
CA TYR A 289 -20.25 4.76 1.63
C TYR A 289 -19.00 5.28 0.92
N TYR A 290 -18.01 5.73 1.68
CA TYR A 290 -16.68 6.03 1.16
C TYR A 290 -15.89 4.77 0.88
N SER A 291 -16.01 3.79 1.78
CA SER A 291 -15.27 2.54 1.72
C SER A 291 -16.00 1.43 2.45
N CYS A 292 -15.50 0.21 2.29
CA CYS A 292 -16.04 -0.99 2.89
C CYS A 292 -14.91 -2.00 3.16
N HIS A 293 -14.72 -2.35 4.44
CA HIS A 293 -13.79 -3.39 4.82
C HIS A 293 -14.42 -4.77 4.57
N LEU A 294 -13.86 -5.51 3.62
CA LEU A 294 -14.41 -6.79 3.17
C LEU A 294 -14.21 -7.91 4.19
N MET A 295 -13.24 -7.79 5.10
CA MET A 295 -12.97 -8.79 6.15
C MET A 295 -12.79 -10.21 5.58
N VAL A 296 -12.12 -10.33 4.43
CA VAL A 296 -12.09 -11.60 3.64
C VAL A 296 -11.56 -12.78 4.44
N ARG A 297 -10.63 -12.50 5.36
CA ARG A 297 -10.04 -13.49 6.27
C ARG A 297 -11.08 -14.16 7.17
N TRP A 298 -12.10 -13.41 7.56
CA TRP A 298 -13.11 -13.84 8.52
C TRP A 298 -14.37 -14.40 7.88
N VAL A 299 -14.43 -14.44 6.54
CA VAL A 299 -15.58 -14.97 5.80
C VAL A 299 -15.90 -16.41 6.22
N ARG A 300 -14.89 -17.28 6.41
CA ARG A 300 -15.09 -18.67 6.86
C ARG A 300 -15.71 -18.81 8.25
N LYS A 301 -15.59 -17.79 9.11
CA LYS A 301 -16.18 -17.84 10.47
C LYS A 301 -17.70 -17.67 10.44
N TYR A 302 -18.25 -17.21 9.33
CA TYR A 302 -19.68 -17.01 9.15
C TYR A 302 -20.23 -18.18 8.36
N ARG A 303 -20.86 -19.14 9.07
CA ARG A 303 -21.36 -20.41 8.52
C ARG A 303 -22.29 -20.25 7.31
N TYR A 304 -22.89 -19.08 7.14
CA TYR A 304 -23.81 -18.77 6.04
C TYR A 304 -23.11 -18.24 4.77
N ILE A 305 -21.88 -17.74 4.88
CA ILE A 305 -21.14 -17.24 3.71
C ILE A 305 -20.40 -18.41 3.07
N ARG A 306 -20.77 -18.73 1.83
CA ARG A 306 -20.28 -19.94 1.11
C ARG A 306 -19.07 -19.71 0.21
N TYR A 307 -18.56 -18.47 0.15
CA TYR A 307 -17.37 -18.15 -0.65
C TYR A 307 -16.17 -19.03 -0.28
N PRO A 308 -15.36 -19.43 -1.27
CA PRO A 308 -14.06 -20.02 -0.98
C PRO A 308 -13.16 -19.01 -0.26
N ASN A 309 -12.15 -19.51 0.43
CA ASN A 309 -11.11 -18.69 1.04
C ASN A 309 -9.74 -19.26 0.68
N PRO A 310 -8.95 -18.56 -0.16
CA PRO A 310 -9.21 -17.21 -0.69
C PRO A 310 -10.42 -17.15 -1.64
N ILE A 311 -11.04 -15.97 -1.77
CA ILE A 311 -12.09 -15.74 -2.78
C ILE A 311 -11.42 -15.74 -4.14
N GLU A 312 -11.89 -16.61 -5.04
CA GLU A 312 -11.33 -16.76 -6.38
C GLU A 312 -12.25 -16.16 -7.44
N GLU A 313 -11.64 -15.56 -8.45
CA GLU A 313 -12.31 -14.94 -9.59
C GLU A 313 -13.36 -15.85 -10.26
N LYS A 314 -13.02 -17.13 -10.46
CA LYS A 314 -13.89 -18.12 -11.12
C LYS A 314 -15.18 -18.43 -10.36
N ASP A 315 -15.20 -18.16 -9.05
CA ASP A 315 -16.30 -18.53 -8.17
C ASP A 315 -17.26 -17.37 -7.91
N VAL A 316 -16.85 -16.13 -8.18
CA VAL A 316 -17.64 -14.91 -7.87
C VAL A 316 -19.00 -14.92 -8.56
N LEU A 317 -19.05 -15.34 -9.82
CA LEU A 317 -20.30 -15.36 -10.61
C LEU A 317 -21.31 -16.41 -10.15
N LYS A 318 -20.96 -17.28 -9.20
CA LYS A 318 -21.88 -18.25 -8.58
C LYS A 318 -22.79 -17.61 -7.53
N TYR A 319 -22.55 -16.34 -7.20
CA TYR A 319 -23.27 -15.60 -6.17
C TYR A 319 -24.06 -14.44 -6.79
N ASP A 320 -25.10 -14.01 -6.08
CA ASP A 320 -25.90 -12.84 -6.42
C ASP A 320 -26.02 -11.93 -5.19
N ASN A 321 -25.01 -11.09 -4.99
CA ASN A 321 -24.88 -10.22 -3.82
C ASN A 321 -24.07 -8.96 -4.15
N THR A 322 -23.92 -8.08 -3.15
CA THR A 322 -23.21 -6.81 -3.26
C THR A 322 -21.74 -6.97 -3.67
N LEU A 323 -21.03 -8.00 -3.21
CA LEU A 323 -19.63 -8.20 -3.62
C LEU A 323 -19.49 -8.35 -5.14
N VAL A 324 -20.43 -9.06 -5.79
CA VAL A 324 -20.43 -9.21 -7.25
C VAL A 324 -20.62 -7.86 -7.92
N ASP A 325 -21.54 -7.02 -7.43
CA ASP A 325 -21.75 -5.66 -7.94
C ASP A 325 -20.49 -4.79 -7.79
N MET A 326 -19.81 -4.88 -6.64
CA MET A 326 -18.55 -4.14 -6.36
C MET A 326 -17.40 -4.60 -7.28
N ILE A 327 -17.30 -5.90 -7.56
CA ILE A 327 -16.30 -6.45 -8.47
C ILE A 327 -16.58 -5.98 -9.91
N GLN A 328 -17.82 -6.12 -10.38
CA GLN A 328 -18.23 -5.71 -11.73
C GLN A 328 -18.04 -4.21 -11.97
N ASP A 329 -18.08 -3.41 -10.92
CA ASP A 329 -17.85 -1.98 -11.01
C ASP A 329 -16.42 -1.66 -11.49
N VAL A 330 -15.41 -2.42 -11.07
CA VAL A 330 -13.99 -2.11 -11.35
C VAL A 330 -13.30 -3.12 -12.26
N TYR A 331 -13.91 -4.29 -12.47
CA TYR A 331 -13.29 -5.39 -13.19
C TYR A 331 -14.30 -6.13 -14.08
N ASP A 332 -13.96 -6.28 -15.36
CA ASP A 332 -14.83 -6.95 -16.35
C ASP A 332 -14.80 -8.48 -16.21
N ILE A 333 -15.58 -8.99 -15.27
CA ILE A 333 -15.76 -10.43 -15.06
C ILE A 333 -16.59 -11.12 -16.16
N ARG A 334 -17.17 -10.39 -17.13
CA ARG A 334 -17.92 -11.03 -18.23
C ARG A 334 -17.01 -11.78 -19.21
N ARG A 335 -15.71 -11.51 -19.18
CA ARG A 335 -14.70 -12.30 -19.89
C ARG A 335 -14.60 -13.76 -19.40
N LEU A 336 -15.14 -14.06 -18.22
CA LEU A 336 -15.17 -15.41 -17.64
C LEU A 336 -16.34 -16.29 -18.12
N LYS A 337 -17.29 -15.71 -18.87
CA LYS A 337 -18.41 -16.46 -19.46
C LYS A 337 -18.08 -17.08 -20.83
N ARG A 338 -16.85 -16.91 -21.32
CA ARG A 338 -16.39 -17.44 -22.62
C ARG A 338 -15.52 -18.66 -22.43
#